data_AF-A0A094YIG3-F1
#
_entry.id   AF-A0A094YIG3-F1
#
_cell.length_a   1.000
_cell.length_b   1.000
_cell.length_c   1.000
_cell.angle_alpha   90.00
_cell.angle_beta   90.00
_cell.angle_gamma   90.00
#
_symmetry.space_group_name_H-M   'P 1'
#
loop_
_entity.id
_entity.type
_entity.pdbx_description
1 polymer ?
#
loop_
_entity_poly.entity_id
_entity_poly.type
_entity_poly.pdbx_seq_one_letter_code
_entity_poly.pdbx_strand_id
1 'polypeptide(L)'
;MNLTTQTRAPVPVLQNVQALIRRAGLMRAMADTLFVEAERIERFRSACAASNNPDGAAIWQRIANSYRTEAEACVFEADKLTGARP
;
A
#
# COMPACT_ATOMS: atom_id res chain seq x y z
N MET A 1 -10.07 56.32 17.73
CA MET A 1 -8.93 55.41 17.95
C MET A 1 -9.36 54.03 17.48
N ASN A 2 -8.86 53.56 16.33
CA ASN A 2 -9.17 52.23 15.80
C ASN A 2 -7.97 51.30 16.02
N LEU A 3 -8.15 50.26 16.82
CA LEU A 3 -7.20 49.15 16.94
C LEU A 3 -7.64 48.06 15.95
N THR A 4 -6.97 47.97 14.81
CA THR A 4 -7.13 46.88 13.87
C THR A 4 -6.41 45.65 14.39
N THR A 5 -7.18 44.70 14.92
CA THR A 5 -6.71 43.36 15.29
C THR A 5 -6.33 42.61 14.02
N GLN A 6 -5.03 42.49 13.75
CA GLN A 6 -4.50 41.78 12.59
C GLN A 6 -4.52 40.27 12.88
N THR A 7 -5.56 39.58 12.42
CA THR A 7 -5.69 38.12 12.49
C THR A 7 -4.60 37.48 11.65
N ARG A 8 -3.56 36.93 12.30
CA ARG A 8 -2.53 36.14 11.61
C ARG A 8 -3.17 34.88 11.04
N ALA A 9 -3.05 34.69 9.72
CA ALA A 9 -3.43 33.45 9.06
C ALA A 9 -2.59 32.27 9.63
N PRO A 10 -3.17 31.05 9.73
CA PRO A 10 -2.43 29.88 10.18
C PRO A 10 -1.30 29.56 9.19
N VAL A 11 -0.08 29.42 9.71
CA VAL A 11 1.09 29.00 8.93
C VAL A 11 0.88 27.55 8.47
N PRO A 12 1.02 27.24 7.17
CA PRO A 12 0.93 25.86 6.71
C PRO A 12 2.04 25.03 7.35
N VAL A 13 1.66 23.96 8.04
CA VAL A 13 2.62 22.99 8.60
C VAL A 13 3.26 22.26 7.41
N LEU A 14 4.49 22.65 7.07
CA LEU A 14 5.28 21.90 6.10
C LEU A 14 5.55 20.50 6.69
N GLN A 15 4.88 19.49 6.13
CA GLN A 15 5.17 18.10 6.50
C GLN A 15 6.66 17.81 6.22
N ASN A 16 7.32 17.14 7.16
CA ASN A 16 8.74 16.81 7.03
C ASN A 16 8.93 15.87 5.82
N VAL A 17 9.49 16.40 4.74
CA VAL A 17 9.73 15.69 3.47
C VAL A 17 10.51 14.39 3.69
N GLN A 18 11.48 14.38 4.61
CA GLN A 18 12.24 13.16 4.94
C GLN A 18 11.37 12.09 5.58
N ALA A 19 10.40 12.49 6.41
CA ALA A 19 9.46 11.55 7.02
C ALA A 19 8.50 10.95 5.97
N LEU A 20 8.07 11.73 4.98
CA LEU A 20 7.26 11.26 3.86
C LEU A 20 8.04 10.25 3.01
N ILE A 21 9.28 10.57 2.63
CA ILE A 21 10.17 9.68 1.86
C ILE A 21 10.41 8.37 2.63
N ARG A 22 10.70 8.45 3.93
CA ARG A 22 10.88 7.25 4.77
C ARG A 22 9.62 6.39 4.78
N ARG A 23 8.45 7.00 4.95
CA ARG A 23 7.17 6.28 4.98
C ARG A 23 6.87 5.64 3.62
N ALA A 24 7.12 6.34 2.52
CA ALA A 24 6.97 5.79 1.18
C ALA A 24 7.89 4.57 0.97
N GLY A 25 9.14 4.65 1.43
CA GLY A 25 10.08 3.52 1.38
C GLY A 25 9.59 2.30 2.16
N LEU A 26 9.00 2.49 3.34
CA LEU A 26 8.40 1.39 4.12
C LEU A 26 7.21 0.76 3.39
N MET A 27 6.33 1.58 2.80
CA MET A 27 5.19 1.09 2.02
C MET A 27 5.64 0.29 0.80
N ARG A 28 6.70 0.72 0.10
CA ARG A 28 7.31 -0.03 -0.99
C ARG A 28 7.85 -1.39 -0.54
N ALA A 29 8.61 -1.42 0.55
CA ALA A 29 9.14 -2.68 1.09
C ALA A 29 8.02 -3.66 1.52
N MET A 30 6.93 -3.14 2.08
CA MET A 30 5.75 -3.94 2.41
C MET A 30 5.08 -4.49 1.14
N ALA A 31 4.90 -3.66 0.11
CA ALA A 31 4.34 -4.10 -1.17
C ALA A 31 5.16 -5.22 -1.80
N ASP A 32 6.49 -5.07 -1.85
CA ASP A 32 7.39 -6.08 -2.41
C ASP A 32 7.24 -7.42 -1.67
N THR A 33 7.19 -7.38 -0.33
CA THR A 33 6.98 -8.57 0.50
C THR A 33 5.63 -9.24 0.19
N LEU A 34 4.56 -8.45 0.08
CA LEU A 34 3.22 -8.96 -0.20
C LEU A 34 3.12 -9.58 -1.60
N PHE A 35 3.78 -9.00 -2.61
CA PHE A 35 3.84 -9.59 -3.95
C PHE A 35 4.58 -10.93 -3.95
N VAL A 36 5.72 -11.02 -3.25
CA VAL A 36 6.47 -12.30 -3.12
C VAL A 36 5.62 -13.36 -2.43
N GLU A 37 4.92 -13.02 -1.35
CA GLU A 37 4.05 -13.98 -0.66
C GLU A 37 2.83 -14.36 -1.52
N ALA A 38 2.27 -13.43 -2.31
CA ALA A 38 1.20 -13.76 -3.25
C ALA A 38 1.65 -14.80 -4.29
N GLU A 39 2.85 -14.65 -4.85
CA GLU A 39 3.44 -15.64 -5.77
C GLU A 39 3.71 -16.98 -5.09
N ARG A 40 4.16 -16.96 -3.84
CA ARG A 40 4.35 -18.18 -3.06
C ARG A 40 3.03 -18.91 -2.83
N ILE A 41 1.96 -18.19 -2.49
CA ILE A 41 0.62 -18.74 -2.26
C ILE A 41 0.03 -19.33 -3.55
N GLU A 42 0.31 -18.73 -4.70
CA GLU A 42 -0.10 -19.21 -6.02
C GLU A 42 0.39 -20.65 -6.31
N ARG A 43 1.51 -21.07 -5.68
CA ARG A 43 2.01 -22.44 -5.78
C ARG A 43 1.07 -23.44 -5.12
N PHE A 44 0.45 -23.08 -3.99
CA PHE A 44 -0.56 -23.93 -3.34
C PHE A 44 -1.83 -24.04 -4.17
N ARG A 45 -2.25 -22.95 -4.83
CA ARG A 45 -3.35 -23.02 -5.80
C ARG A 45 -3.03 -24.01 -6.91
N SER A 46 -1.83 -23.92 -7.49
CA SER A 46 -1.37 -24.80 -8.56
C SER A 46 -1.34 -26.26 -8.11
N ALA A 47 -0.90 -26.53 -6.88
CA ALA A 47 -0.92 -27.88 -6.31
C ALA A 47 -2.35 -28.44 -6.15
N CYS A 48 -3.29 -27.63 -5.66
CA CYS A 48 -4.71 -28.04 -5.57
C CYS A 48 -5.32 -28.29 -6.95
N ALA A 49 -5.00 -27.45 -7.94
CA ALA A 49 -5.46 -27.65 -9.32
C ALA A 49 -4.91 -28.96 -9.91
N ALA A 50 -3.62 -29.26 -9.67
CA ALA A 50 -2.99 -30.49 -10.12
C ALA A 50 -3.56 -31.75 -9.43
N SER A 51 -4.08 -31.62 -8.21
CA SER A 51 -4.72 -32.72 -7.46
C SER A 51 -6.24 -32.81 -7.66
N ASN A 52 -6.80 -32.15 -8.67
CA ASN A 52 -8.25 -32.09 -8.94
C ASN A 52 -9.09 -31.62 -7.72
N ASN A 53 -8.57 -30.64 -6.97
CA ASN A 53 -9.27 -30.00 -5.85
C ASN A 53 -9.63 -28.54 -6.22
N PRO A 54 -10.74 -28.32 -6.93
CA PRO A 54 -11.14 -26.99 -7.39
C PRO A 54 -11.50 -26.05 -6.25
N ASP A 55 -12.08 -26.56 -5.15
CA ASP A 55 -12.44 -25.74 -3.98
C ASP A 55 -11.18 -25.21 -3.28
N GLY A 56 -10.18 -26.07 -3.08
CA GLY A 56 -8.87 -25.68 -2.56
C GLY A 56 -8.18 -24.66 -3.45
N ALA A 57 -8.22 -24.85 -4.77
CA ALA A 57 -7.67 -23.88 -5.72
C ALA A 57 -8.41 -22.53 -5.61
N ALA A 58 -9.74 -22.50 -5.53
CA ALA A 58 -10.50 -21.27 -5.38
C ALA A 58 -10.16 -20.54 -4.06
N ILE A 59 -9.97 -21.28 -2.95
CA ILE A 59 -9.54 -20.71 -1.67
C ILE A 59 -8.18 -20.05 -1.80
N TRP A 60 -7.17 -20.76 -2.32
CA TRP A 60 -5.81 -20.23 -2.45
C TRP A 60 -5.74 -19.06 -3.42
N GLN A 61 -6.53 -19.07 -4.50
CA GLN A 61 -6.64 -17.92 -5.40
C GLN A 61 -7.14 -16.67 -4.68
N ARG A 62 -8.19 -16.79 -3.85
CA ARG A 62 -8.71 -15.64 -3.08
C ARG A 62 -7.67 -15.09 -2.12
N ILE A 63 -6.92 -15.95 -1.45
CA ILE A 63 -5.86 -15.54 -0.51
C ILE A 63 -4.75 -14.82 -1.27
N ALA A 64 -4.25 -15.38 -2.38
CA ALA A 64 -3.21 -14.74 -3.20
C ALA A 64 -3.67 -13.36 -3.71
N ASN A 65 -4.94 -13.25 -4.14
CA ASN A 65 -5.51 -11.99 -4.58
C ASN A 65 -5.58 -10.96 -3.44
N SER A 66 -5.93 -11.36 -2.22
CA SER A 66 -5.91 -10.46 -1.07
C SER A 66 -4.52 -9.85 -0.85
N TYR A 67 -3.45 -10.63 -0.98
CA TYR A 67 -2.08 -10.13 -0.84
C TYR A 67 -1.73 -9.15 -1.97
N ARG A 68 -2.11 -9.44 -3.21
CA ARG A 68 -1.90 -8.52 -4.36
C ARG A 68 -2.63 -7.20 -4.15
N THR A 69 -3.88 -7.24 -3.70
CA THR A 69 -4.67 -6.03 -3.40
C THR A 69 -4.03 -5.17 -2.32
N GLU A 70 -3.55 -5.78 -1.22
CA GLU A 70 -2.85 -5.03 -0.17
C GLU A 70 -1.50 -4.49 -0.66
N ALA A 71 -0.79 -5.23 -1.50
CA ALA A 71 0.46 -4.77 -2.12
C ALA A 71 0.22 -3.53 -3.00
N GLU A 72 -0.81 -3.57 -3.85
CA GLU A 72 -1.21 -2.44 -4.69
C GLU A 72 -1.64 -1.22 -3.86
N ALA A 73 -2.33 -1.43 -2.75
CA ALA A 73 -2.69 -0.36 -1.81
C ALA A 73 -1.44 0.28 -1.19
N CYS A 74 -0.44 -0.53 -0.80
CA CYS A 74 0.84 -0.02 -0.30
C CYS A 74 1.58 0.79 -1.38
N VAL A 75 1.61 0.31 -2.62
CA VAL A 75 2.19 1.05 -3.76
C VAL A 75 1.48 2.38 -3.96
N PHE A 76 0.16 2.37 -3.97
CA PHE A 76 -0.67 3.56 -4.15
C PHE A 76 -0.39 4.61 -3.06
N GLU A 77 -0.33 4.20 -1.80
CA GLU A 77 -0.02 5.11 -0.69
C GLU A 77 1.42 5.60 -0.73
N ALA A 78 2.39 4.79 -1.16
CA ALA A 78 3.75 5.24 -1.40
C ALA A 78 3.81 6.35 -2.47
N ASP A 79 3.07 6.18 -3.57
CA ASP A 79 3.04 7.15 -4.68
C ASP A 79 2.42 8.48 -4.27
N LYS A 80 1.37 8.46 -3.43
CA LYS A 80 0.78 9.67 -2.86
C LYS A 80 1.75 10.41 -1.96
N LEU A 81 2.50 9.68 -1.13
CA LEU A 81 3.48 10.28 -0.21
C LEU A 81 4.65 10.96 -0.95
N THR A 82 5.01 10.48 -2.14
CA THR A 82 6.08 11.07 -2.97
C THR A 82 5.57 12.05 -4.03
N GLY A 83 4.25 12.23 -4.15
CA GLY A 83 3.64 13.06 -5.20
C GLY A 83 3.72 12.45 -6.60
N ALA A 84 3.98 11.14 -6.72
CA ALA A 84 3.98 10.43 -8.00
C ALA A 84 2.56 10.12 -8.49
N ARG A 85 1.56 10.17 -7.59
CA ARG A 85 0.14 10.02 -7.88
C ARG A 85 -0.66 11.02 -7.02
N PRO A 86 -1.70 11.68 -7.58
CA PRO A 86 -2.56 12.60 -6.83
C PRO A 86 -3.42 11.90 -5.77
#